data_AF-A0A9D2I819-F1
#
_entry.id   AF-A0A9D2I819-F1
#
_cell.length_a   1.000
_cell.length_b   1.000
_cell.length_c   1.000
_cell.angle_alpha   90.00
_cell.angle_beta   90.00
_cell.angle_gamma   90.00
#
_symmetry.space_group_name_H-M   'P 1'
#
loop_
_entity.id
_entity.type
_entity.pdbx_description
1 polymer ?
#
loop_
_entity_poly.entity_id
_entity_poly.type
_entity_poly.pdbx_seq_one_letter_code
_entity_poly.pdbx_strand_id
1 'polypeptide(L)'
;EGRGTAWMAVEKESGQPAGVFMTAIPFPPGEMISEQEGNAQEDYEENLGRDIGLPESELRKVVHMDSAAVLPAFRGFHLQRRLMKTAEEELQREGFRYLCCTVHPDNKSSLQSVLSQGYRIAKTCEKYGGFPRHILIRELI
;
A
#
# COMPACT_ATOMS: atom_id res chain seq x y z
N GLU A 1 15.88 -4.26 -5.74
CA GLU A 1 15.14 -4.53 -4.50
C GLU A 1 14.29 -3.32 -4.16
N GLY A 2 12.99 -3.52 -3.97
CA GLY A 2 12.10 -2.43 -3.59
C GLY A 2 12.22 -2.17 -2.10
N ARG A 3 12.18 -0.91 -1.69
CA ARG A 3 12.21 -0.55 -0.27
C ARG A 3 10.79 -0.64 0.28
N GLY A 4 10.55 -1.53 1.24
CA GLY A 4 9.22 -1.76 1.81
C GLY A 4 9.30 -2.42 3.19
N THR A 5 8.20 -2.38 3.93
CA THR A 5 8.10 -2.97 5.27
C THR A 5 6.98 -4.00 5.28
N ALA A 6 7.17 -5.09 6.02
CA ALA A 6 6.18 -6.15 6.16
C ALA A 6 5.86 -6.42 7.63
N TRP A 7 4.58 -6.56 7.95
CA TRP A 7 4.06 -6.93 9.26
C TRP A 7 3.46 -8.33 9.18
N MET A 8 3.86 -9.22 10.07
CA MET A 8 3.39 -10.60 10.11
C MET A 8 2.63 -10.88 11.41
N ALA A 9 1.43 -11.43 11.28
CA ALA A 9 0.70 -12.01 12.40
C ALA A 9 1.12 -13.47 12.55
N VAL A 10 1.47 -13.87 13.77
CA VAL A 10 1.80 -15.25 14.14
C VAL A 10 0.84 -15.74 15.21
N GLU A 11 0.46 -17.02 15.12
CA GLU A 11 -0.29 -17.67 16.19
C GLU A 11 0.62 -17.85 17.41
N LYS A 12 0.11 -17.50 18.60
CA LYS A 12 0.90 -17.42 19.83
C LYS A 12 1.49 -18.75 20.28
N GLU A 13 0.77 -19.86 20.08
CA GLU A 13 1.17 -21.17 20.60
C GLU A 13 2.06 -21.94 19.62
N SER A 14 1.63 -22.09 18.35
CA SER A 14 2.42 -22.81 17.35
C SER A 14 3.53 -21.98 16.70
N GLY A 15 3.46 -20.64 16.78
CA GLY A 15 4.32 -19.74 16.01
C GLY A 15 3.99 -19.70 14.51
N GLN A 16 2.91 -20.36 14.07
CA GLN A 16 2.53 -20.42 12.66
C GLN A 16 2.18 -19.01 12.11
N PRO A 17 2.70 -18.62 10.93
CA PRO A 17 2.24 -17.41 10.25
C PRO A 17 0.74 -17.48 9.93
N ALA A 18 -0.02 -16.48 10.38
CA ALA A 18 -1.46 -16.39 10.17
C ALA A 18 -1.82 -15.38 9.07
N GLY A 19 -0.99 -14.36 8.88
CA GLY A 19 -1.16 -13.37 7.82
C GLY A 19 -0.01 -12.39 7.73
N VAL A 20 0.06 -11.66 6.62
CA VAL A 20 1.06 -10.65 6.34
C VAL A 20 0.42 -9.42 5.71
N PHE A 21 0.95 -8.25 6.02
CA PHE A 21 0.65 -6.99 5.36
C PHE A 21 1.96 -6.33 4.93
N MET A 22 2.02 -5.81 3.72
CA MET A 22 3.22 -5.24 3.12
C MET A 22 2.95 -3.84 2.59
N THR A 23 3.96 -2.98 2.73
CA THR A 23 3.99 -1.65 2.13
C THR A 23 5.19 -1.49 1.23
N ALA A 24 5.06 -0.62 0.24
CA ALA A 24 6.14 -0.19 -0.63
C ALA A 24 6.35 1.32 -0.47
N ILE A 25 7.62 1.73 -0.36
CA ILE A 25 7.99 3.14 -0.39
C ILE A 25 8.33 3.47 -1.84
N PRO A 26 7.51 4.28 -2.53
CA PRO A 26 7.82 4.69 -3.90
C PRO A 26 9.13 5.49 -3.92
N PHE A 27 9.94 5.27 -4.96
CA PHE A 27 11.21 5.99 -5.09
C PHE A 27 11.01 7.51 -5.19
N PRO A 28 11.93 8.32 -4.64
CA PRO A 28 11.93 9.75 -4.87
C PRO A 28 12.14 10.07 -6.37
N PRO A 29 11.59 11.19 -6.87
CA PRO A 29 11.86 11.65 -8.23
C PRO A 29 13.38 11.81 -8.46
N GLY A 30 13.91 11.17 -9.51
CA GLY A 30 15.30 11.35 -9.96
C GLY A 30 16.33 10.36 -9.42
N GLU A 31 15.96 9.45 -8.51
CA GLU A 31 16.80 8.30 -8.15
C GLU A 31 16.51 7.15 -9.13
N MET A 32 17.25 7.10 -10.23
CA MET A 32 17.24 5.98 -11.17
C MET A 32 17.92 4.76 -10.53
N ILE A 33 17.23 3.61 -10.52
CA ILE A 33 17.90 2.32 -10.49
C ILE A 33 18.74 2.22 -11.76
N SER A 34 20.04 1.99 -11.60
CA SER A 34 21.00 1.89 -12.70
C SER A 34 20.47 1.00 -13.81
N GLU A 35 20.53 1.52 -15.04
CA GLU A 35 20.35 0.79 -16.28
C GLU A 35 21.36 -0.37 -16.33
N GLN A 36 20.97 -1.55 -15.83
CA GLN A 36 21.63 -2.79 -16.19
C GLN A 36 20.68 -3.63 -17.05
N GLU A 37 21.16 -3.81 -18.28
CA GLU A 37 20.58 -4.51 -19.41
C GLU A 37 19.90 -5.83 -19.04
N GLY A 38 18.64 -5.98 -19.45
CA GLY A 38 17.90 -7.24 -19.45
C GLY A 38 16.75 -7.29 -18.45
N ASN A 39 15.54 -6.96 -18.90
CA ASN A 39 14.27 -7.14 -18.17
C ASN A 39 14.15 -6.41 -16.82
N ALA A 40 14.50 -5.12 -16.77
CA ALA A 40 14.08 -4.26 -15.67
C ALA A 40 12.55 -4.05 -15.75
N GLN A 41 11.82 -4.96 -15.10
CA GLN A 41 10.37 -4.98 -14.90
C GLN A 41 9.82 -3.57 -14.64
N GLU A 42 8.85 -3.17 -15.47
CA GLU A 42 8.09 -1.91 -15.46
C GLU A 42 7.25 -1.66 -14.18
N ASP A 43 7.55 -2.30 -13.03
CA ASP A 43 6.68 -2.40 -11.86
C ASP A 43 7.13 -1.63 -10.61
N TYR A 44 8.03 -0.63 -10.74
CA TYR A 44 8.09 0.36 -9.65
C TYR A 44 6.93 1.33 -9.82
N GLU A 45 5.86 1.07 -9.06
CA GLU A 45 4.66 1.89 -9.06
C GLU A 45 5.03 3.37 -8.89
N GLU A 46 4.73 4.15 -9.93
CA GLU A 46 4.83 5.60 -9.88
C GLU A 46 4.17 6.12 -8.59
N ASN A 47 4.81 7.09 -7.94
CA ASN A 47 4.30 7.61 -6.68
C ASN A 47 2.85 8.10 -6.83
N LEU A 48 1.89 7.33 -6.30
CA LEU A 48 0.45 7.63 -6.35
C LEU A 48 0.10 9.03 -5.81
N GLY A 49 0.94 9.62 -4.96
CA GLY A 49 0.80 11.00 -4.52
C GLY A 49 0.85 12.00 -5.67
N ARG A 50 1.70 11.75 -6.68
CA ARG A 50 1.80 12.59 -7.88
C ARG A 50 0.53 12.49 -8.73
N ASP A 51 -0.01 11.28 -8.90
CA ASP A 51 -1.25 11.07 -9.66
C ASP A 51 -2.43 11.88 -9.13
N ILE A 52 -2.49 12.07 -7.81
CA ILE A 52 -3.54 12.80 -7.11
C ILE A 52 -3.19 14.27 -6.84
N GLY A 53 -2.06 14.76 -7.38
CA GLY A 53 -1.68 16.17 -7.34
C GLY A 53 -1.05 16.64 -6.02
N LEU A 54 -0.44 15.75 -5.23
CA LEU A 54 0.39 16.18 -4.11
C LEU A 54 1.62 16.97 -4.61
N PRO A 55 2.04 18.02 -3.89
CA PRO A 55 3.24 18.75 -4.25
C PRO A 55 4.48 17.86 -4.10
N GLU A 56 5.50 18.08 -4.94
CA GLU A 56 6.76 17.31 -4.94
C GLU A 56 7.42 17.23 -3.55
N SER A 57 7.31 18.30 -2.75
CA SER A 57 7.82 18.36 -1.36
C SER A 57 7.17 17.34 -0.41
N GLU A 58 5.96 16.89 -0.73
CA GLU A 58 5.17 15.95 0.08
C GLU A 58 5.30 14.50 -0.42
N LEU A 59 5.82 14.26 -1.63
CA LEU A 59 5.90 12.92 -2.22
C LEU A 59 6.77 11.95 -1.42
N ARG A 60 7.80 12.46 -0.72
CA ARG A 60 8.65 11.65 0.19
C ARG A 60 7.92 11.18 1.44
N LYS A 61 6.73 11.71 1.72
CA LYS A 61 5.87 11.32 2.85
C LYS A 61 4.77 10.33 2.42
N VAL A 62 4.80 9.87 1.17
CA VAL A 62 3.85 8.89 0.62
C VAL A 62 4.41 7.49 0.81
N VAL A 63 3.54 6.57 1.20
CA VAL A 63 3.80 5.13 1.22
C VAL A 63 2.62 4.42 0.57
N HIS A 64 2.92 3.36 -0.19
CA HIS A 64 1.91 2.54 -0.85
C HIS A 64 1.55 1.34 0.05
N MET A 65 0.26 1.20 0.31
CA MET A 65 -0.33 0.09 1.03
C MET A 65 -0.63 -1.02 0.02
N ASP A 66 0.37 -1.86 -0.23
CA ASP A 66 0.45 -2.78 -1.37
C ASP A 66 -0.45 -4.02 -1.16
N SER A 67 -0.05 -4.91 -0.25
CA SER A 67 -0.58 -6.28 -0.24
C SER A 67 -0.94 -6.76 1.16
N ALA A 68 -2.05 -7.50 1.27
CA ALA A 68 -2.48 -8.16 2.49
C ALA A 68 -2.90 -9.60 2.20
N ALA A 69 -2.39 -10.56 2.96
CA ALA A 69 -2.78 -11.96 2.86
C ALA A 69 -3.06 -12.56 4.25
N VAL A 70 -4.12 -13.34 4.35
CA VAL A 70 -4.50 -14.07 5.57
C VAL A 70 -4.79 -15.52 5.20
N LEU A 71 -4.15 -16.45 5.90
CA LEU A 71 -4.37 -17.87 5.67
C LEU A 71 -5.84 -18.25 5.94
N PRO A 72 -6.43 -19.18 5.15
CA PRO A 72 -7.84 -19.56 5.29
C PRO A 72 -8.26 -19.95 6.72
N ALA A 73 -7.40 -20.68 7.44
CA ALA A 73 -7.64 -21.11 8.81
C ALA A 73 -7.79 -19.94 9.82
N PHE A 74 -7.28 -18.76 9.47
CA PHE A 74 -7.28 -17.56 10.32
C PHE A 74 -8.15 -16.43 9.74
N ARG A 75 -9.04 -16.73 8.79
CA ARG A 75 -10.08 -15.79 8.34
C ARG A 75 -11.11 -15.56 9.45
N GLY A 76 -11.77 -14.41 9.44
CA GLY A 76 -12.75 -14.02 10.46
C GLY A 76 -12.16 -13.35 11.71
N PHE A 77 -10.85 -13.44 11.94
CA PHE A 77 -10.17 -12.79 13.08
C PHE A 77 -9.76 -11.33 12.82
N HIS A 78 -10.27 -10.72 11.74
CA HIS A 78 -9.96 -9.36 11.31
C HIS A 78 -8.45 -9.04 11.22
N LEU A 79 -7.63 -10.05 10.88
CA LEU A 79 -6.17 -9.93 10.89
C LEU A 79 -5.66 -8.86 9.92
N GLN A 80 -6.22 -8.75 8.71
CA GLN A 80 -5.86 -7.71 7.77
C GLN A 80 -6.02 -6.31 8.38
N ARG A 81 -7.18 -6.02 8.99
CA ARG A 81 -7.45 -4.72 9.62
C ARG A 81 -6.48 -4.45 10.78
N ARG A 82 -6.17 -5.47 11.59
CA ARG A 82 -5.23 -5.34 12.72
C ARG A 82 -3.81 -5.05 12.23
N LEU A 83 -3.34 -5.80 11.22
CA LEU A 83 -2.04 -5.60 10.60
C LEU A 83 -1.92 -4.22 9.96
N MET A 84 -2.94 -3.80 9.20
CA MET A 84 -2.98 -2.45 8.63
C MET A 84 -2.90 -1.39 9.72
N LYS A 85 -3.70 -1.49 10.80
CA LYS A 85 -3.65 -0.52 11.90
C LYS A 85 -2.27 -0.44 12.55
N THR A 86 -1.61 -1.58 12.79
CA THR A 86 -0.24 -1.60 13.32
C THR A 86 0.73 -0.92 12.37
N ALA A 87 0.63 -1.20 11.07
CA ALA A 87 1.45 -0.55 10.05
C ALA A 87 1.23 0.96 10.01
N GLU A 88 -0.02 1.43 10.04
CA GLU A 88 -0.35 2.86 10.06
C GLU A 88 0.30 3.59 11.24
N GLU A 89 0.24 3.01 12.44
CA GLU A 89 0.83 3.59 13.65
C GLU A 89 2.37 3.68 13.57
N GLU A 90 3.02 2.69 12.97
CA GLU A 90 4.48 2.70 12.79
C GLU A 90 4.91 3.67 11.69
N LEU A 91 4.24 3.64 10.53
CA LEU A 91 4.50 4.55 9.42
C LEU A 91 4.31 6.02 9.84
N GLN A 92 3.32 6.30 10.69
CA GLN A 92 3.15 7.63 11.27
C GLN A 92 4.38 8.07 12.06
N ARG A 93 4.92 7.19 12.92
CA ARG A 93 6.12 7.49 13.74
C ARG A 93 7.37 7.66 12.89
N GLU A 94 7.45 6.99 11.75
CA GLU A 94 8.52 7.13 10.76
C GLU A 94 8.41 8.42 9.93
N GLY A 95 7.33 9.21 10.08
CA GLY A 95 7.14 10.49 9.43
C GLY A 95 6.42 10.43 8.09
N PHE A 96 5.84 9.27 7.73
CA PHE A 96 4.91 9.19 6.61
C PHE A 96 3.59 9.89 6.96
N ARG A 97 3.02 10.55 5.95
CA ARG A 97 1.78 11.33 6.10
C ARG A 97 0.66 10.79 5.22
N TYR A 98 0.98 10.25 4.05
CA TYR A 98 -0.01 9.83 3.07
C TYR A 98 0.11 8.35 2.80
N LEU A 99 -0.94 7.62 3.13
CA LEU A 99 -1.07 6.21 2.81
C LEU A 99 -1.91 6.10 1.55
N CYS A 100 -1.33 5.57 0.48
CA CYS A 100 -2.00 5.43 -0.81
C CYS A 100 -2.17 3.95 -1.18
N CYS A 101 -3.25 3.61 -1.88
CA CYS A 101 -3.39 2.32 -2.53
C CYS A 101 -4.30 2.43 -3.75
N THR A 102 -4.33 1.36 -4.54
CA THR A 102 -5.24 1.25 -5.68
C THR A 102 -6.27 0.14 -5.46
N VAL A 103 -7.51 0.37 -5.90
CA VAL A 103 -8.57 -0.66 -5.91
C VAL A 103 -9.26 -0.62 -7.26
N HIS A 104 -9.54 -1.79 -7.84
CA HIS A 104 -10.36 -1.86 -9.06
C HIS A 104 -11.80 -1.40 -8.74
N PRO A 105 -12.43 -0.52 -9.54
CA PRO A 105 -13.80 -0.04 -9.29
C PRO A 105 -14.83 -1.16 -9.06
N ASP A 106 -14.70 -2.27 -9.80
CA ASP A 106 -15.61 -3.41 -9.67
C ASP A 106 -15.39 -4.28 -8.41
N ASN A 107 -14.24 -4.12 -7.74
CA ASN A 107 -13.97 -4.85 -6.49
C ASN A 107 -14.62 -4.11 -5.29
N LYS A 108 -15.96 -4.18 -5.26
CA LYS A 108 -16.78 -3.51 -4.24
C LYS A 108 -16.42 -3.93 -2.81
N SER A 109 -16.04 -5.19 -2.60
CA SER A 109 -15.66 -5.70 -1.29
C SER A 109 -14.38 -5.05 -0.77
N SER A 110 -13.31 -5.04 -1.58
CA SER A 110 -12.07 -4.37 -1.20
C SER A 110 -12.28 -2.87 -1.05
N LEU A 111 -13.05 -2.24 -1.95
CA LEU A 111 -13.35 -0.82 -1.88
C LEU A 111 -14.03 -0.45 -0.57
N GLN A 112 -15.11 -1.16 -0.19
CA GLN A 112 -15.80 -0.94 1.08
C GLN A 112 -14.88 -1.17 2.27
N SER A 113 -14.04 -2.21 2.24
CA SER A 113 -13.09 -2.48 3.31
C SER A 113 -12.10 -1.33 3.50
N VAL A 114 -11.52 -0.81 2.43
CA VAL A 114 -10.55 0.29 2.48
C VAL A 114 -11.23 1.60 2.92
N LEU A 115 -12.42 1.91 2.39
CA LEU A 115 -13.20 3.08 2.80
C LEU A 115 -13.58 3.02 4.30
N SER A 116 -13.95 1.85 4.82
CA SER A 116 -14.29 1.66 6.24
C SER A 116 -13.11 1.90 7.19
N GLN A 117 -11.89 1.89 6.66
CA GLN A 117 -10.65 2.21 7.37
C GLN A 117 -10.27 3.69 7.23
N GLY A 118 -11.18 4.56 6.80
CA GLY A 118 -10.96 6.01 6.77
C GLY A 118 -10.22 6.53 5.54
N TYR A 119 -10.01 5.69 4.54
CA TYR A 119 -9.52 6.14 3.23
C TYR A 119 -10.63 6.82 2.44
N ARG A 120 -10.25 7.70 1.53
CA ARG A 120 -11.14 8.32 0.54
C ARG A 120 -10.62 8.11 -0.87
N ILE A 121 -11.52 7.99 -1.84
CA ILE A 121 -11.14 8.00 -3.26
C ILE A 121 -10.64 9.42 -3.60
N ALA A 122 -9.41 9.53 -4.07
CA ALA A 122 -8.82 10.80 -4.50
C ALA A 122 -8.94 11.00 -6.02
N LYS A 123 -8.78 9.92 -6.80
CA LYS A 123 -8.83 9.94 -8.26
C LYS A 123 -9.24 8.58 -8.81
N THR A 124 -9.84 8.56 -9.99
CA THR A 124 -9.93 7.35 -10.82
C THR A 124 -9.14 7.58 -12.09
N CYS A 125 -8.20 6.68 -12.39
CA CYS A 125 -7.37 6.75 -13.60
C CYS A 125 -6.97 5.35 -14.05
N GLU A 126 -6.40 5.26 -15.25
CA GLU A 126 -5.84 4.02 -15.76
C GLU A 126 -4.48 3.73 -15.08
N LYS A 127 -4.30 2.49 -14.64
CA LYS A 127 -3.05 1.94 -14.10
C LYS A 127 -2.92 0.46 -14.48
N TYR A 128 -1.70 -0.08 -14.39
CA TYR A 128 -1.42 -1.51 -14.60
C TYR A 128 -1.90 -2.06 -15.95
N GLY A 129 -1.40 -1.49 -17.06
CA GLY A 129 -1.80 -1.93 -18.40
C GLY A 129 -3.16 -1.39 -18.87
N GLY A 130 -3.54 -0.19 -18.42
CA GLY A 130 -4.71 0.53 -18.96
C GLY A 130 -6.03 0.28 -18.23
N PHE A 131 -6.04 -0.43 -17.11
CA PHE A 131 -7.27 -0.72 -16.39
C PHE A 131 -7.62 0.40 -15.39
N PRO A 132 -8.91 0.73 -15.21
CA PRO A 132 -9.30 1.76 -14.27
C PRO A 132 -9.00 1.32 -12.84
N ARG A 133 -8.42 2.23 -12.06
CA ARG A 133 -8.16 2.09 -10.63
C ARG A 133 -8.64 3.33 -9.90
N HIS A 134 -9.32 3.10 -8.78
CA HIS A 134 -9.47 4.12 -7.76
C HIS A 134 -8.15 4.23 -7.01
N ILE A 135 -7.54 5.41 -7.02
CA ILE A 135 -6.49 5.76 -6.07
C ILE A 135 -7.16 6.24 -4.80
N LEU A 136 -6.92 5.53 -3.71
CA LEU A 136 -7.40 5.88 -2.38
C LEU A 136 -6.26 6.45 -1.56
N ILE A 137 -6.59 7.44 -0.73
CA ILE A 137 -5.66 8.09 0.19
C ILE A 137 -6.24 8.14 1.60
N ARG A 138 -5.36 7.93 2.58
CA ARG A 138 -5.59 8.32 3.97
C ARG A 138 -4.44 9.21 4.43
N GLU A 139 -4.80 10.32 5.06
CA GLU A 139 -3.84 11.24 5.67
C GLU A 139 -3.73 10.94 7.16
N LEU A 140 -2.50 10.76 7.63
CA LEU A 140 -2.18 10.58 9.05
C LEU A 140 -1.99 11.97 9.68
N ILE A 141 -2.72 12.23 10.77
CA ILE A 141 -2.72 13.49 11.53
C ILE A 141 -1.85 13.35 12.76
#